data_AF-A0A6P1XZN6-F1
#
_entry.id   AF-A0A6P1XZN6-F1
#
_cell.length_a   1.000
_cell.length_b   1.000
_cell.length_c   1.000
_cell.angle_alpha   90.00
_cell.angle_beta   90.00
_cell.angle_gamma   90.00
#
_symmetry.space_group_name_H-M   'P 1'
#
loop_
_entity.id
_entity.type
_entity.pdbx_description
1 polymer ?
#
loop_
_entity_poly.entity_id
_entity_poly.type
_entity_poly.pdbx_seq_one_letter_code
_entity_poly.pdbx_strand_id
1 'polypeptide(L)'
;MAYTNEALGKALEDLTAAYNNFITKAKEAAIAAIGNTVIAQVKQDAKEYIASELAAQKDKLEKAIETAKIALHNSAIEADTTLRQAAEAKKQELASLITAAENAIETKLTLANQQINDKIQKTVQEQFEAAADTTVKAKINTAINETLIKIFQNGYVQWPWMPKPETVFSFKGYRWAEVNYDGCFFRAKGKDANPFNGGEQGDAIRNIKGLVGIEGGVNPSGPFYIESPSHKNVEAWNTAAQEYTTESTCFDASRIVPTAEENRTRNRTFIIWKLEKIEG
;
A
#
# COMPACT_ATOMS: atom_id res chain seq x y z
N MET A 1 -73.19 37.70 155.35
CA MET A 1 -72.58 39.03 155.12
C MET A 1 -73.06 39.50 153.76
N ALA A 2 -73.76 40.63 153.70
CA ALA A 2 -74.20 41.23 152.44
C ALA A 2 -72.97 41.81 151.71
N TYR A 3 -72.72 41.39 150.48
CA TYR A 3 -71.71 42.00 149.62
C TYR A 3 -72.14 43.45 149.32
N THR A 4 -71.22 44.41 149.42
CA THR A 4 -71.48 45.83 149.13
C THR A 4 -71.63 46.05 147.62
N ASN A 5 -72.41 47.07 147.20
CA ASN A 5 -72.65 47.40 145.78
C ASN A 5 -71.35 47.57 144.97
N GLU A 6 -70.25 47.98 145.61
CA GLU A 6 -68.93 48.14 145.00
C GLU A 6 -68.26 46.80 144.62
N ALA A 7 -68.47 45.74 145.41
CA ALA A 7 -67.98 44.39 145.10
C ALA A 7 -68.73 43.76 143.92
N LEU A 8 -70.04 44.05 143.79
CA LEU A 8 -70.86 43.62 142.65
C LEU A 8 -70.49 44.36 141.35
N GLY A 9 -70.18 45.66 141.44
CA GLY A 9 -69.71 46.46 140.29
C GLY A 9 -68.37 45.94 139.74
N LYS A 10 -67.42 45.63 140.63
CA LYS A 10 -66.11 45.10 140.23
C LYS A 10 -66.18 43.69 139.65
N ALA A 11 -67.05 42.83 140.20
CA ALA A 11 -67.31 41.50 139.62
C ALA A 11 -67.94 41.59 138.21
N LEU A 12 -68.78 42.61 137.95
CA LEU A 12 -69.36 42.84 136.63
C LEU A 12 -68.32 43.38 135.63
N GLU A 13 -67.42 44.25 136.07
CA GLU A 13 -66.28 44.70 135.25
C GLU A 13 -65.31 43.56 134.93
N ASP A 14 -64.94 42.75 135.92
CA ASP A 14 -64.07 41.58 135.74
C ASP A 14 -64.72 40.54 134.80
N LEU A 15 -66.03 40.33 134.91
CA LEU A 15 -66.78 39.47 134.00
C LEU A 15 -66.82 40.04 132.57
N THR A 16 -67.01 41.36 132.43
CA THR A 16 -67.00 42.04 131.13
C THR A 16 -65.61 41.99 130.48
N ALA A 17 -64.56 42.19 131.26
CA ALA A 17 -63.17 42.06 130.81
C ALA A 17 -62.84 40.61 130.41
N ALA A 18 -63.26 39.62 131.20
CA ALA A 18 -63.08 38.20 130.89
C ALA A 18 -63.85 37.79 129.61
N TYR A 19 -65.08 38.27 129.44
CA TYR A 19 -65.88 38.05 128.24
C TYR A 19 -65.23 38.67 126.99
N ASN A 20 -64.80 39.93 127.07
CA ASN A 20 -64.11 40.59 125.95
C ASN A 20 -62.77 39.93 125.60
N ASN A 21 -62.04 39.43 126.59
CA ASN A 21 -60.80 38.67 126.38
C ASN A 21 -61.09 37.29 125.75
N PHE A 22 -62.16 36.62 126.17
CA PHE A 22 -62.63 35.39 125.55
C PHE A 22 -63.05 35.61 124.08
N ILE A 23 -63.85 36.65 123.79
CA ILE A 23 -64.26 36.98 122.42
C ILE A 23 -63.05 37.31 121.56
N THR A 24 -62.10 38.09 122.06
CA THR A 24 -60.87 38.43 121.32
C THR A 24 -60.04 37.18 121.02
N LYS A 25 -59.75 36.35 122.03
CA LYS A 25 -58.99 35.10 121.84
C LYS A 25 -59.72 34.08 120.98
N ALA A 26 -61.04 33.96 121.10
CA ALA A 26 -61.85 33.09 120.25
C ALA A 26 -61.86 33.57 118.80
N LYS A 27 -61.91 34.89 118.56
CA LYS A 27 -61.80 35.49 117.23
C LYS A 27 -60.41 35.28 116.63
N GLU A 28 -59.35 35.49 117.40
CA GLU A 28 -57.96 35.24 116.96
C GLU A 28 -57.72 33.75 116.64
N ALA A 29 -58.21 32.85 117.49
CA ALA A 29 -58.13 31.41 117.27
C ALA A 29 -58.94 30.97 116.03
N ALA A 30 -60.13 31.53 115.82
CA ALA A 30 -60.95 31.27 114.64
C ALA A 30 -60.30 31.81 113.36
N ILE A 31 -59.73 33.02 113.39
CA ILE A 31 -58.98 33.61 112.27
C ILE A 31 -57.76 32.75 111.94
N ALA A 32 -56.99 32.31 112.95
CA ALA A 32 -55.83 31.46 112.75
C ALA A 32 -56.21 30.07 112.19
N ALA A 33 -57.28 29.45 112.71
CA ALA A 33 -57.77 28.17 112.23
C ALA A 33 -58.26 28.25 110.77
N ILE A 34 -59.10 29.25 110.45
CA ILE A 34 -59.59 29.47 109.08
C ILE A 34 -58.42 29.81 108.15
N GLY A 35 -57.49 30.67 108.57
CA GLY A 35 -56.30 31.03 107.80
C GLY A 35 -55.43 29.82 107.48
N ASN A 36 -55.17 28.95 108.46
CA ASN A 36 -54.42 27.72 108.25
C ASN A 36 -55.11 26.75 107.30
N THR A 37 -56.44 26.59 107.40
CA THR A 37 -57.23 25.74 106.48
C THR A 37 -57.20 26.29 105.05
N VAL A 38 -57.39 27.60 104.87
CA VAL A 38 -57.34 28.25 103.55
C VAL A 38 -55.95 28.13 102.94
N ILE A 39 -54.88 28.37 103.70
CA ILE A 39 -53.49 28.22 103.23
C ILE A 39 -53.21 26.77 102.82
N ALA A 40 -53.70 25.78 103.58
CA ALA A 40 -53.54 24.37 103.23
C ALA A 40 -54.28 24.02 101.93
N GLN A 41 -55.52 24.50 101.76
CA GLN A 41 -56.30 24.27 100.54
C GLN A 41 -55.64 24.90 99.31
N VAL A 42 -55.23 26.16 99.41
CA VAL A 42 -54.54 26.86 98.30
C VAL A 42 -53.25 26.13 97.91
N LYS A 43 -52.48 25.61 98.87
CA LYS A 43 -51.29 24.80 98.58
C LYS A 43 -51.65 23.49 97.87
N GLN A 44 -52.73 22.84 98.27
CA GLN A 44 -53.19 21.60 97.65
C GLN A 44 -53.69 21.84 96.23
N ASP A 45 -54.55 22.83 96.01
CA ASP A 45 -55.08 23.17 94.69
C ASP A 45 -53.95 23.61 93.73
N ALA A 46 -53.00 24.42 94.23
CA ALA A 46 -51.83 24.81 93.44
C ALA A 46 -50.97 23.60 93.06
N LYS A 47 -50.78 22.64 93.97
CA LYS A 47 -50.03 21.41 93.71
C LYS A 47 -50.73 20.54 92.67
N GLU A 48 -52.05 20.39 92.77
CA GLU A 48 -52.85 19.62 91.82
C GLU A 48 -52.86 20.28 90.44
N TYR A 49 -53.02 21.61 90.38
CA TYR A 49 -52.97 22.37 89.14
C TYR A 49 -51.61 22.23 88.45
N ILE A 50 -50.50 22.48 89.17
CA ILE A 50 -49.14 22.33 88.64
C ILE A 50 -48.90 20.90 88.14
N ALA A 51 -49.34 19.89 88.88
CA ALA A 51 -49.18 18.49 88.48
C ALA A 51 -49.96 18.18 87.19
N SER A 52 -51.19 18.68 87.06
CA SER A 52 -52.02 18.49 85.86
C SER A 52 -51.43 19.18 84.63
N GLU A 53 -50.95 20.42 84.79
CA GLU A 53 -50.34 21.19 83.70
C GLU A 53 -49.01 20.57 83.27
N LEU A 54 -48.18 20.12 84.21
CA LEU A 54 -46.93 19.41 83.90
C LEU A 54 -47.19 18.10 83.16
N ALA A 55 -48.22 17.34 83.54
CA ALA A 55 -48.61 16.13 82.84
C ALA A 55 -49.09 16.41 81.41
N ALA A 56 -49.89 17.46 81.21
CA ALA A 56 -50.36 17.87 79.88
C ALA A 56 -49.22 18.37 78.98
N GLN A 57 -48.28 19.14 79.53
CA GLN A 57 -47.09 19.60 78.80
C GLN A 57 -46.17 18.45 78.43
N LYS A 58 -45.98 17.47 79.34
CA LYS A 58 -45.22 16.25 79.06
C LYS A 58 -45.84 15.45 77.91
N ASP A 59 -47.14 15.21 77.94
CA ASP A 59 -47.85 14.48 76.88
C ASP A 59 -47.76 15.20 75.52
N LYS A 60 -47.90 16.54 75.51
CA LYS A 60 -47.71 17.35 74.29
C LYS A 60 -46.28 17.24 73.76
N LEU A 61 -45.27 17.31 74.63
CA LEU A 61 -43.87 17.22 74.25
C LEU A 61 -43.53 15.82 73.71
N GLU A 62 -44.01 14.76 74.35
CA GLU A 62 -43.84 13.38 73.89
C GLU A 62 -44.45 13.17 72.49
N LYS A 63 -45.68 13.66 72.26
CA LYS A 63 -46.33 13.62 70.93
C LYS A 63 -45.57 14.42 69.87
N ALA A 64 -45.06 15.61 70.23
CA ALA A 64 -44.28 16.44 69.31
C ALA A 64 -42.95 15.76 68.93
N ILE A 65 -42.25 15.17 69.90
CA ILE A 65 -41.02 14.41 69.67
C ILE A 65 -41.29 13.21 68.77
N GLU A 66 -42.36 12.46 69.00
CA GLU A 66 -42.68 11.29 68.19
C GLU A 66 -43.04 11.68 66.75
N THR A 67 -43.80 12.75 66.58
CA THR A 67 -44.10 13.31 65.25
C THR A 67 -42.84 13.76 64.53
N ALA A 68 -41.92 14.44 65.23
CA ALA A 68 -40.65 14.88 64.65
C ALA A 68 -39.75 13.71 64.24
N LYS A 69 -39.71 12.63 65.02
CA LYS A 69 -38.97 11.39 64.65
C LYS A 69 -39.53 10.77 63.36
N ILE A 70 -40.86 10.65 63.25
CA ILE A 70 -41.50 10.09 62.06
C ILE A 70 -41.20 10.97 60.84
N ALA A 71 -41.29 12.29 60.97
CA ALA A 71 -40.98 13.22 59.88
C ALA A 71 -39.52 13.11 59.43
N LEU A 72 -38.57 13.05 60.36
CA LEU A 72 -37.15 12.86 60.05
C LEU A 72 -36.87 11.52 59.36
N HIS A 73 -37.50 10.45 59.85
CA HIS A 73 -37.37 9.12 59.24
C HIS A 73 -37.90 9.10 57.80
N ASN A 74 -39.08 9.68 57.55
CA ASN A 74 -39.65 9.75 56.21
C ASN A 74 -38.80 10.62 55.28
N SER A 75 -38.31 11.76 55.76
CA SER A 75 -37.40 12.62 54.99
C SER A 75 -36.09 11.91 54.64
N ALA A 76 -35.54 11.11 55.56
CA ALA A 76 -34.35 10.29 55.29
C ALA A 76 -34.62 9.21 54.23
N ILE A 77 -35.78 8.56 54.25
CA ILE A 77 -36.19 7.58 53.22
C ILE A 77 -36.35 8.24 51.86
N GLU A 78 -37.00 9.40 51.79
CA GLU A 78 -37.16 10.15 50.54
C GLU A 78 -35.81 10.56 49.96
N ALA A 79 -34.88 11.02 50.82
CA ALA A 79 -33.53 11.37 50.41
C ALA A 79 -32.74 10.16 49.89
N ASP A 80 -32.76 9.01 50.58
CA ASP A 80 -32.13 7.77 50.12
C ASP A 80 -32.71 7.30 48.78
N THR A 81 -34.04 7.33 48.65
CA THR A 81 -34.73 6.94 47.41
C THR A 81 -34.33 7.83 46.25
N THR A 82 -34.31 9.15 46.45
CA THR A 82 -33.91 10.12 45.44
C THR A 82 -32.45 9.93 45.02
N LEU A 83 -31.55 9.71 45.99
CA LEU A 83 -30.14 9.47 45.71
C LEU A 83 -29.92 8.17 44.93
N ARG A 84 -30.63 7.09 45.28
CA ARG A 84 -30.55 5.81 44.55
C ARG A 84 -31.04 5.94 43.11
N GLN A 85 -32.16 6.63 42.90
CA GLN A 85 -32.70 6.87 41.56
C GLN A 85 -31.72 7.69 40.71
N ALA A 86 -31.14 8.75 41.28
CA ALA A 86 -30.15 9.57 40.60
C ALA A 86 -28.87 8.77 40.25
N ALA A 87 -28.40 7.94 41.19
CA ALA A 87 -27.23 7.08 40.98
C ALA A 87 -27.47 6.04 39.88
N GLU A 88 -28.64 5.40 39.86
CA GLU A 88 -28.99 4.41 38.83
C GLU A 88 -29.15 5.07 37.45
N ALA A 89 -29.78 6.24 37.37
CA ALA A 89 -29.86 6.99 36.12
C ALA A 89 -28.48 7.35 35.56
N LYS A 90 -27.55 7.81 36.43
CA LYS A 90 -26.18 8.11 36.03
C LYS A 90 -25.38 6.88 35.61
N LYS A 91 -25.62 5.73 36.24
CA LYS A 91 -25.02 4.46 35.86
C LYS A 91 -25.47 4.01 34.46
N GLN A 92 -26.76 4.17 34.15
CA GLN A 92 -27.30 3.83 32.83
C GLN A 92 -26.78 4.76 31.72
N GLU A 93 -26.68 6.07 32.01
CA GLU A 93 -26.07 7.05 31.11
C GLU A 93 -24.61 6.70 30.81
N LEU A 94 -23.83 6.36 31.85
CA LEU A 94 -22.44 5.95 31.70
C LEU A 94 -22.30 4.67 30.87
N ALA A 95 -23.14 3.66 31.12
CA ALA A 95 -23.13 2.42 30.34
C ALA A 95 -23.41 2.69 28.84
N SER A 96 -24.38 3.56 28.54
CA SER A 96 -24.71 3.94 27.16
C SER A 96 -23.55 4.65 26.46
N LEU A 97 -22.84 5.54 27.18
CA LEU A 97 -21.65 6.24 26.66
C LEU A 97 -20.48 5.29 26.41
N ILE A 98 -20.26 4.31 27.29
CA ILE A 98 -19.23 3.28 27.13
C ILE A 98 -19.50 2.47 25.86
N THR A 99 -20.73 1.95 25.69
CA THR A 99 -21.10 1.18 24.50
C THR A 99 -20.96 2.00 23.21
N ALA A 100 -21.35 3.28 23.23
CA ALA A 100 -21.17 4.17 22.08
C ALA A 100 -19.68 4.38 21.73
N ALA A 101 -18.82 4.54 22.75
CA ALA A 101 -17.39 4.68 22.55
C ALA A 101 -16.74 3.39 22.02
N GLU A 102 -17.12 2.22 22.54
CA GLU A 102 -16.65 0.92 22.07
C GLU A 102 -16.99 0.70 20.59
N ASN A 103 -18.24 0.92 20.20
CA ASN A 103 -18.69 0.79 18.81
C ASN A 103 -17.94 1.75 17.87
N ALA A 104 -17.70 2.99 18.31
CA ALA A 104 -16.95 3.98 17.53
C ALA A 104 -15.48 3.59 17.34
N ILE A 105 -14.85 3.02 18.38
CA ILE A 105 -13.48 2.51 18.32
C ILE A 105 -13.40 1.31 17.38
N GLU A 106 -14.31 0.35 17.50
CA GLU A 106 -14.35 -0.85 16.64
C GLU A 106 -14.53 -0.49 15.16
N THR A 107 -15.41 0.45 14.87
CA THR A 107 -15.63 0.95 13.51
C THR A 107 -14.36 1.59 12.94
N LYS A 108 -13.71 2.48 13.72
CA LYS A 108 -12.45 3.13 13.31
C LYS A 108 -11.31 2.13 13.11
N LEU A 109 -11.21 1.12 13.97
CA LEU A 109 -10.21 0.06 13.86
C LEU A 109 -10.41 -0.75 12.58
N THR A 110 -11.66 -1.11 12.28
CA THR A 110 -12.01 -1.87 11.07
C THR A 110 -11.65 -1.09 9.79
N LEU A 111 -12.02 0.19 9.73
CA LEU A 111 -11.68 1.08 8.62
C LEU A 111 -10.16 1.22 8.44
N ALA A 112 -9.42 1.43 9.53
CA ALA A 112 -7.96 1.54 9.49
C ALA A 112 -7.31 0.24 8.99
N ASN A 113 -7.76 -0.91 9.47
CA ASN A 113 -7.26 -2.22 9.03
C ASN A 113 -7.54 -2.45 7.54
N GLN A 114 -8.73 -2.08 7.07
CA GLN A 114 -9.09 -2.19 5.65
C GLN A 114 -8.19 -1.29 4.78
N GLN A 115 -8.00 -0.02 5.16
CA GLN A 115 -7.12 0.91 4.45
C GLN A 115 -5.66 0.43 4.40
N ILE A 116 -5.16 -0.14 5.51
CA ILE A 116 -3.81 -0.73 5.58
C ILE A 116 -3.71 -1.92 4.61
N ASN A 117 -4.68 -2.83 4.64
CA ASN A 117 -4.69 -3.99 3.74
C ASN A 117 -4.73 -3.56 2.27
N ASP A 118 -5.61 -2.64 1.89
CA ASP A 118 -5.72 -2.16 0.52
C ASP A 118 -4.41 -1.51 0.04
N LYS A 119 -3.77 -0.71 0.91
CA LYS A 119 -2.48 -0.08 0.60
C LYS A 119 -1.35 -1.11 0.45
N ILE A 120 -1.31 -2.13 1.31
CA ILE A 120 -0.34 -3.22 1.21
C ILE A 120 -0.55 -4.00 -0.08
N GLN A 121 -1.78 -4.42 -0.38
CA GLN A 121 -2.09 -5.19 -1.58
C GLN A 121 -1.69 -4.42 -2.84
N LYS A 122 -2.07 -3.14 -2.94
CA LYS A 122 -1.69 -2.30 -4.07
C LYS A 122 -0.17 -2.15 -4.22
N THR A 123 0.52 -1.84 -3.13
CA THR A 123 1.99 -1.62 -3.16
C THR A 123 2.74 -2.91 -3.52
N VAL A 124 2.34 -4.04 -2.93
CA VAL A 124 2.95 -5.35 -3.21
C VAL A 124 2.70 -5.74 -4.67
N GLN A 125 1.49 -5.57 -5.19
CA GLN A 125 1.17 -5.88 -6.58
C GLN A 125 2.01 -5.04 -7.55
N GLU A 126 2.03 -3.72 -7.38
CA GLU A 126 2.78 -2.81 -8.27
C GLU A 126 4.30 -3.10 -8.24
N GLN A 127 4.86 -3.34 -7.06
CA GLN A 127 6.29 -3.67 -6.92
C GLN A 127 6.62 -5.04 -7.50
N PHE A 128 5.76 -6.04 -7.31
CA PHE A 128 5.97 -7.39 -7.83
C PHE A 128 5.85 -7.41 -9.35
N GLU A 129 4.86 -6.74 -9.93
CA GLU A 129 4.70 -6.61 -11.39
C GLU A 129 5.90 -5.91 -12.02
N ALA A 130 6.38 -4.80 -11.44
CA ALA A 130 7.56 -4.09 -11.95
C ALA A 130 8.85 -4.93 -11.88
N ALA A 131 9.04 -5.68 -10.78
CA ALA A 131 10.19 -6.57 -10.60
C ALA A 131 10.12 -7.79 -11.53
N ALA A 132 8.92 -8.36 -11.70
CA ALA A 132 8.67 -9.47 -12.60
C ALA A 132 8.92 -9.06 -14.05
N ASP A 133 8.40 -7.91 -14.50
CA ASP A 133 8.62 -7.39 -15.86
C ASP A 133 10.12 -7.20 -16.15
N THR A 134 10.86 -6.58 -15.21
CA THR A 134 12.31 -6.39 -15.35
C THR A 134 13.07 -7.72 -15.46
N THR A 135 12.71 -8.68 -14.61
CA THR A 135 13.37 -10.01 -14.58
C THR A 135 13.05 -10.83 -15.83
N VAL A 136 11.79 -10.83 -16.27
CA VAL A 136 11.35 -11.53 -17.48
C VAL A 136 12.00 -10.91 -18.71
N LYS A 137 12.01 -9.58 -18.83
CA LYS A 137 12.68 -8.87 -19.92
C LYS A 137 14.18 -9.17 -19.97
N ALA A 138 14.86 -9.23 -18.83
CA ALA A 138 16.27 -9.60 -18.77
C ALA A 138 16.52 -11.05 -19.24
N LYS A 139 15.68 -12.00 -18.83
CA LYS A 139 15.76 -13.40 -19.29
C LYS A 139 15.50 -13.53 -20.80
N ILE A 140 14.47 -12.84 -21.31
CA ILE A 140 14.15 -12.82 -22.74
C ILE A 140 15.32 -12.24 -23.55
N ASN A 141 15.85 -11.08 -23.14
CA ASN A 141 17.00 -10.47 -23.81
C ASN A 141 18.23 -11.39 -23.80
N THR A 142 18.47 -12.09 -22.69
CA THR A 142 19.57 -13.07 -22.60
C THR A 142 19.36 -14.21 -23.59
N ALA A 143 18.18 -14.83 -23.62
CA ALA A 143 17.87 -15.93 -24.53
C ALA A 143 17.92 -15.51 -26.01
N ILE A 144 17.43 -14.30 -26.33
CA ILE A 144 17.52 -13.72 -27.67
C ILE A 144 18.99 -13.53 -28.05
N ASN A 145 19.79 -12.92 -27.18
CA ASN A 145 21.21 -12.68 -27.44
C ASN A 145 21.97 -14.00 -27.65
N GLU A 146 21.75 -15.01 -26.81
CA GLU A 146 22.36 -16.34 -26.98
C GLU A 146 21.99 -16.98 -28.31
N THR A 147 20.74 -16.81 -28.75
CA THR A 147 20.26 -17.33 -30.04
C THR A 147 20.89 -16.59 -31.21
N LEU A 148 20.90 -15.25 -31.17
CA LEU A 148 21.50 -14.41 -32.21
C LEU A 148 23.00 -14.65 -32.32
N ILE A 149 23.71 -14.80 -31.20
CA ILE A 149 25.13 -15.15 -31.19
C ILE A 149 25.36 -16.46 -31.96
N LYS A 150 24.59 -17.52 -31.68
CA LYS A 150 24.70 -18.81 -32.40
C LYS A 150 24.44 -18.67 -33.90
N ILE A 151 23.46 -17.85 -34.29
CA ILE A 151 23.17 -17.59 -35.71
C ILE A 151 24.34 -16.86 -36.36
N PHE A 152 24.84 -15.79 -35.74
CA PHE A 152 25.88 -14.95 -36.31
C PHE A 152 27.28 -15.56 -36.26
N GLN A 153 27.51 -16.56 -35.41
CA GLN A 153 28.69 -17.43 -35.49
C GLN A 153 28.74 -18.22 -36.80
N ASN A 154 27.59 -18.54 -37.42
CA ASN A 154 27.53 -19.23 -38.71
C ASN A 154 27.67 -18.29 -39.92
N GLY A 155 27.48 -16.98 -39.73
CA GLY A 155 27.68 -15.97 -40.76
C GLY A 155 26.61 -14.88 -40.81
N TYR A 156 26.96 -13.75 -41.41
CA TYR A 156 26.09 -12.61 -41.69
C TYR A 156 26.47 -11.96 -43.03
N VAL A 157 25.51 -11.75 -43.91
CA VAL A 157 25.73 -11.13 -45.22
C VAL A 157 25.42 -9.64 -45.14
N GLN A 158 26.42 -8.80 -45.44
CA GLN A 158 26.25 -7.35 -45.60
C GLN A 158 26.13 -7.01 -47.09
N TRP A 159 24.97 -6.50 -47.49
CA TRP A 159 24.74 -5.97 -48.83
C TRP A 159 25.33 -4.55 -48.99
N PRO A 160 25.57 -4.04 -50.23
CA PRO A 160 26.27 -2.77 -50.52
C PRO A 160 25.74 -1.47 -49.86
N TRP A 161 24.60 -1.52 -49.16
CA TRP A 161 23.97 -0.36 -48.51
C TRP A 161 23.66 -0.62 -47.04
N MET A 162 23.99 -1.81 -46.55
CA MET A 162 23.78 -2.16 -45.16
C MET A 162 24.91 -1.61 -44.30
N PRO A 163 24.60 -1.12 -43.09
CA PRO A 163 25.62 -0.76 -42.13
C PRO A 163 26.46 -1.99 -41.77
N LYS A 164 27.69 -1.75 -41.29
CA LYS A 164 28.53 -2.82 -40.75
C LYS A 164 27.82 -3.47 -39.56
N PRO A 165 27.89 -4.80 -39.39
CA PRO A 165 27.15 -5.48 -38.34
C PRO A 165 27.55 -5.02 -36.92
N GLU A 166 28.79 -4.59 -36.72
CA GLU A 166 29.27 -4.02 -35.45
C GLU A 166 28.49 -2.78 -34.98
N THR A 167 27.89 -2.03 -35.91
CA THR A 167 27.10 -0.84 -35.59
C THR A 167 25.63 -1.14 -35.26
N VAL A 168 25.17 -2.37 -35.57
CA VAL A 168 23.79 -2.81 -35.39
C VAL A 168 23.66 -3.84 -34.27
N PHE A 169 24.64 -4.75 -34.15
CA PHE A 169 24.65 -5.85 -33.21
C PHE A 169 25.95 -5.85 -32.41
N SER A 170 25.82 -5.65 -31.10
CA SER A 170 26.93 -5.71 -30.15
C SER A 170 26.64 -6.72 -29.05
N PHE A 171 27.57 -7.64 -28.85
CA PHE A 171 27.49 -8.68 -27.83
C PHE A 171 28.75 -8.63 -26.98
N LYS A 172 28.60 -8.52 -25.66
CA LYS A 172 29.73 -8.46 -24.73
C LYS A 172 30.59 -9.71 -24.86
N GLY A 173 31.91 -9.53 -25.08
CA GLY A 173 32.86 -10.63 -25.24
C GLY A 173 32.92 -11.24 -26.64
N TYR A 174 32.31 -10.61 -27.64
CA TYR A 174 32.36 -11.02 -29.03
C TYR A 174 32.80 -9.87 -29.94
N ARG A 175 33.40 -10.22 -31.08
CA ARG A 175 33.79 -9.29 -32.15
C ARG A 175 33.31 -9.80 -33.51
N TRP A 176 33.07 -8.90 -34.44
CA TRP A 176 32.81 -9.25 -35.83
C TRP A 176 34.12 -9.39 -36.60
N ALA A 177 34.24 -10.44 -37.39
CA ALA A 177 35.36 -10.69 -38.29
C ALA A 177 34.87 -10.88 -39.72
N GLU A 178 35.49 -10.20 -40.66
CA GLU A 178 35.23 -10.39 -42.09
C GLU A 178 35.79 -11.75 -42.52
N VAL A 179 35.02 -12.49 -43.32
CA VAL A 179 35.43 -13.76 -43.89
C VAL A 179 35.91 -13.51 -45.30
N ASN A 180 37.20 -13.74 -45.55
CA ASN A 180 37.77 -13.61 -46.87
C ASN A 180 37.72 -14.95 -47.62
N TYR A 181 37.00 -14.97 -48.74
CA TYR A 181 36.93 -16.09 -49.68
C TYR A 181 37.54 -15.73 -51.04
N ASP A 182 38.44 -14.74 -51.07
CA ASP A 182 39.20 -14.29 -52.25
C ASP A 182 38.33 -13.99 -53.49
N GLY A 183 37.07 -13.54 -53.26
CA GLY A 183 36.12 -13.18 -54.32
C GLY A 183 35.36 -14.36 -54.94
N CYS A 184 35.46 -15.57 -54.38
CA CYS A 184 34.83 -16.78 -54.92
C CYS A 184 33.29 -16.69 -55.05
N PHE A 185 32.77 -17.32 -56.13
CA PHE A 185 31.34 -17.62 -56.25
C PHE A 185 30.99 -18.93 -55.54
N PHE A 186 29.90 -18.90 -54.77
CA PHE A 186 29.38 -20.10 -54.12
C PHE A 186 28.40 -20.85 -55.00
N ARG A 187 28.51 -22.18 -55.01
CA ARG A 187 27.57 -23.10 -55.66
C ARG A 187 27.15 -24.21 -54.68
N ALA A 188 25.97 -24.78 -54.90
CA ALA A 188 25.52 -25.93 -54.13
C ALA A 188 26.35 -27.20 -54.44
N LYS A 189 26.46 -28.09 -53.46
CA LYS A 189 27.06 -29.42 -53.63
C LYS A 189 26.38 -30.20 -54.77
N GLY A 190 27.14 -30.99 -55.51
CA GLY A 190 26.61 -31.76 -56.64
C GLY A 190 27.71 -32.39 -57.48
N LYS A 191 27.30 -33.07 -58.56
CA LYS A 191 28.13 -33.96 -59.40
C LYS A 191 29.55 -33.45 -59.68
N ASP A 192 29.66 -32.24 -60.22
CA ASP A 192 30.93 -31.66 -60.69
C ASP A 192 31.49 -30.57 -59.77
N ALA A 193 30.95 -30.44 -58.54
CA ALA A 193 31.48 -29.52 -57.54
C ALA A 193 32.56 -30.22 -56.71
N ASN A 194 33.60 -29.48 -56.30
CA ASN A 194 34.51 -29.96 -55.27
C ASN A 194 33.71 -30.36 -54.00
N PRO A 195 34.24 -31.28 -53.18
CA PRO A 195 33.67 -31.56 -51.87
C PRO A 195 33.48 -30.29 -51.03
N PHE A 196 32.60 -30.31 -50.02
CA PHE A 196 32.26 -29.12 -49.22
C PHE A 196 33.48 -28.40 -48.59
N ASN A 197 34.57 -29.12 -48.34
CA ASN A 197 35.86 -28.58 -47.86
C ASN A 197 37.02 -28.87 -48.85
N GLY A 198 36.71 -29.08 -50.13
CA GLY A 198 37.65 -29.51 -51.17
C GLY A 198 38.43 -28.38 -51.83
N GLY A 199 38.35 -27.15 -51.31
CA GLY A 199 38.98 -25.97 -51.89
C GLY A 199 38.24 -25.40 -53.10
N GLU A 200 38.85 -24.38 -53.71
CA GLU A 200 38.27 -23.57 -54.77
C GLU A 200 38.29 -24.29 -56.14
N GLN A 201 37.28 -24.01 -56.96
CA GLN A 201 37.28 -24.39 -58.38
C GLN A 201 37.63 -23.15 -59.20
N GLY A 202 38.76 -23.18 -59.90
CA GLY A 202 39.22 -22.06 -60.72
C GLY A 202 38.36 -21.81 -61.97
N ASP A 203 38.61 -20.68 -62.62
CA ASP A 203 37.90 -20.25 -63.82
C ASP A 203 38.03 -21.25 -64.97
N ALA A 204 36.89 -21.57 -65.57
CA ALA A 204 36.85 -22.43 -66.74
C ALA A 204 35.70 -22.04 -67.68
N ILE A 205 35.98 -22.09 -68.99
CA ILE A 205 34.94 -22.16 -70.02
C ILE A 205 34.74 -23.63 -70.42
N ARG A 206 33.58 -23.93 -71.02
CA ARG A 206 33.38 -25.24 -71.64
C ARG A 206 34.38 -25.42 -72.77
N ASN A 207 34.76 -26.66 -73.03
CA ASN A 207 35.56 -27.01 -74.19
C ASN A 207 34.80 -26.65 -75.48
N ILE A 208 35.34 -25.72 -76.27
CA ILE A 208 34.78 -25.31 -77.56
C ILE A 208 35.59 -26.01 -78.64
N LYS A 209 34.96 -26.91 -79.40
CA LYS A 209 35.58 -27.62 -80.52
C LYS A 209 34.86 -27.30 -81.83
N GLY A 210 35.64 -27.22 -82.90
CA GLY A 210 35.18 -27.06 -84.27
C GLY A 210 36.29 -27.45 -85.24
N LEU A 211 35.96 -27.60 -86.52
CA LEU A 211 36.93 -27.84 -87.59
C LEU A 211 36.87 -26.65 -88.54
N VAL A 212 38.03 -26.08 -88.85
CA VAL A 212 38.19 -25.06 -89.88
C VAL A 212 38.97 -25.70 -91.03
N GLY A 213 38.29 -25.98 -92.13
CA GLY A 213 38.90 -26.41 -93.40
C GLY A 213 38.88 -25.26 -94.39
N ILE A 214 40.04 -24.92 -94.96
CA ILE A 214 40.19 -23.79 -95.88
C ILE A 214 40.71 -24.30 -97.22
N GLU A 215 39.94 -24.08 -98.29
CA GLU A 215 40.34 -24.29 -99.69
C GLU A 215 39.85 -23.06 -100.50
N GLY A 216 40.77 -22.28 -101.09
CA GLY A 216 40.39 -21.14 -101.96
C GLY A 216 40.16 -19.77 -101.28
N GLY A 217 40.91 -19.43 -100.22
CA GLY A 217 40.86 -18.12 -99.55
C GLY A 217 39.70 -17.97 -98.56
N VAL A 218 39.83 -17.04 -97.60
CA VAL A 218 38.80 -16.75 -96.60
C VAL A 218 38.45 -15.26 -96.59
N ASN A 219 37.16 -14.95 -96.52
CA ASN A 219 36.66 -13.60 -96.29
C ASN A 219 35.98 -13.56 -94.90
N PRO A 220 36.78 -13.45 -93.82
CA PRO A 220 36.27 -13.60 -92.47
C PRO A 220 35.39 -12.41 -92.07
N SER A 221 34.38 -12.67 -91.24
CA SER A 221 33.53 -11.65 -90.64
C SER A 221 33.21 -12.01 -89.19
N GLY A 222 32.66 -11.05 -88.45
CA GLY A 222 32.38 -11.21 -87.02
C GLY A 222 33.66 -11.24 -86.18
N PRO A 223 33.88 -12.28 -85.34
CA PRO A 223 35.07 -12.36 -84.48
C PRO A 223 36.34 -12.70 -85.26
N PHE A 224 36.20 -13.22 -86.50
CA PHE A 224 37.34 -13.48 -87.37
C PHE A 224 37.60 -12.26 -88.26
N TYR A 225 38.88 -11.97 -88.51
CA TYR A 225 39.29 -10.86 -89.38
C TYR A 225 40.64 -11.09 -90.05
N ILE A 226 40.90 -10.33 -91.10
CA ILE A 226 42.20 -10.32 -91.77
C ILE A 226 43.07 -9.22 -91.16
N GLU A 227 44.27 -9.58 -90.75
CA GLU A 227 45.33 -8.65 -90.36
C GLU A 227 46.44 -8.65 -91.41
N SER A 228 46.86 -7.46 -91.85
CA SER A 228 47.94 -7.25 -92.83
C SER A 228 48.81 -6.05 -92.41
N PRO A 229 50.16 -6.19 -92.35
CA PRO A 229 50.90 -7.43 -92.57
C PRO A 229 50.74 -8.41 -91.38
N SER A 230 50.88 -9.70 -91.67
CA SER A 230 50.73 -10.80 -90.73
C SER A 230 51.81 -10.76 -89.66
N HIS A 231 51.41 -10.97 -88.41
CA HIS A 231 52.33 -11.05 -87.27
C HIS A 231 53.11 -12.37 -87.22
N LYS A 232 52.81 -13.32 -88.11
CA LYS A 232 53.52 -14.60 -88.27
C LYS A 232 53.86 -14.86 -89.73
N ASN A 233 55.00 -15.49 -89.99
CA ASN A 233 55.34 -15.95 -91.33
C ASN A 233 54.32 -17.00 -91.78
N VAL A 234 53.68 -16.75 -92.92
CA VAL A 234 52.80 -17.73 -93.56
C VAL A 234 53.65 -18.40 -94.66
N GLU A 235 53.85 -19.72 -94.56
CA GLU A 235 54.54 -20.46 -95.61
C GLU A 235 53.67 -20.50 -96.87
N ALA A 236 54.19 -20.01 -97.99
CA ALA A 236 53.49 -20.04 -99.26
C ALA A 236 53.34 -21.49 -99.75
N TRP A 237 52.13 -21.87 -100.16
CA TRP A 237 51.86 -23.20 -100.74
C TRP A 237 52.60 -23.40 -102.08
N ASN A 238 52.93 -22.30 -102.77
CA ASN A 238 53.53 -22.33 -104.10
C ASN A 238 54.98 -21.83 -104.05
N THR A 239 55.91 -22.61 -104.59
CA THR A 239 57.35 -22.32 -104.72
C THR A 239 57.69 -21.19 -105.71
N ALA A 240 56.71 -20.38 -106.11
CA ALA A 240 56.92 -19.23 -106.99
C ALA A 240 56.93 -17.94 -106.16
N ALA A 241 58.04 -17.20 -106.25
CA ALA A 241 58.23 -15.91 -105.61
C ALA A 241 57.18 -14.89 -106.09
N GLN A 242 56.04 -14.86 -105.42
CA GLN A 242 55.10 -13.74 -105.45
C GLN A 242 54.85 -13.29 -104.01
N GLU A 243 55.06 -12.00 -103.78
CA GLU A 243 54.64 -11.27 -102.59
C GLU A 243 53.10 -11.25 -102.55
N TYR A 244 52.48 -12.38 -102.21
CA TYR A 244 51.12 -12.33 -101.71
C TYR A 244 51.15 -11.55 -100.40
N THR A 245 50.24 -10.57 -100.27
CA THR A 245 50.07 -9.81 -99.04
C THR A 245 49.98 -10.79 -97.89
N THR A 246 50.95 -10.70 -96.99
CA THR A 246 51.14 -11.57 -95.83
C THR A 246 49.95 -11.37 -94.91
N GLU A 247 48.83 -12.04 -95.16
CA GLU A 247 47.58 -11.84 -94.44
C GLU A 247 47.34 -13.00 -93.47
N SER A 248 47.03 -12.68 -92.21
CA SER A 248 46.64 -13.68 -91.22
C SER A 248 45.15 -13.59 -90.92
N THR A 249 44.49 -14.73 -90.78
CA THR A 249 43.15 -14.78 -90.19
C THR A 249 43.28 -14.85 -88.68
N CYS A 250 42.87 -13.78 -88.02
CA CYS A 250 42.91 -13.63 -86.57
C CYS A 250 41.52 -13.84 -85.97
N PHE A 251 41.48 -14.24 -84.69
CA PHE A 251 40.25 -14.34 -83.90
C PHE A 251 40.31 -13.34 -82.75
N ASP A 252 39.29 -12.50 -82.65
CA ASP A 252 39.07 -11.62 -81.51
C ASP A 252 37.57 -11.53 -81.20
N ALA A 253 37.19 -12.07 -80.06
CA ALA A 253 35.80 -12.06 -79.60
C ALA A 253 35.30 -10.64 -79.28
N SER A 254 36.19 -9.70 -78.93
CA SER A 254 35.83 -8.32 -78.57
C SER A 254 35.10 -7.57 -79.68
N ARG A 255 35.29 -8.02 -80.93
CA ARG A 255 34.68 -7.48 -82.15
C ARG A 255 33.15 -7.66 -82.18
N ILE A 256 32.60 -8.63 -81.45
CA ILE A 256 31.16 -8.94 -81.49
C ILE A 256 30.53 -9.13 -80.10
N VAL A 257 31.33 -9.34 -79.05
CA VAL A 257 30.84 -9.50 -77.68
C VAL A 257 31.74 -8.76 -76.68
N PRO A 258 31.21 -8.30 -75.54
CA PRO A 258 32.04 -7.76 -74.46
C PRO A 258 33.03 -8.82 -73.96
N THR A 259 34.31 -8.44 -73.84
CA THR A 259 35.38 -9.29 -73.30
C THR A 259 35.95 -8.68 -72.01
N ALA A 260 36.55 -9.53 -71.16
CA ALA A 260 37.24 -9.16 -69.93
C ALA A 260 38.36 -10.16 -69.64
N GLU A 261 39.30 -9.80 -68.76
CA GLU A 261 40.41 -10.67 -68.32
C GLU A 261 39.94 -11.90 -67.50
N GLU A 262 38.72 -11.86 -66.99
CA GLU A 262 38.11 -12.90 -66.15
C GLU A 262 36.80 -13.39 -66.78
N ASN A 263 36.61 -14.71 -66.84
CA ASN A 263 35.37 -15.29 -67.34
C ASN A 263 34.32 -15.37 -66.21
N ARG A 264 33.41 -14.40 -66.16
CA ARG A 264 32.39 -14.31 -65.12
C ARG A 264 31.03 -13.88 -65.63
N THR A 265 30.01 -14.25 -64.87
CA THR A 265 28.67 -13.68 -65.04
C THR A 265 28.59 -12.30 -64.38
N ARG A 266 27.58 -11.51 -64.75
CA ARG A 266 27.29 -10.24 -64.07
C ARG A 266 27.04 -10.50 -62.58
N ASN A 267 27.74 -9.76 -61.72
CA ASN A 267 27.69 -9.95 -60.28
C ASN A 267 27.77 -8.63 -59.51
N ARG A 268 27.54 -8.71 -58.20
CA ARG A 268 27.78 -7.63 -57.23
C ARG A 268 28.49 -8.22 -56.01
N THR A 269 29.38 -7.43 -55.43
CA THR A 269 30.09 -7.78 -54.20
C THR A 269 29.16 -7.64 -52.98
N PHE A 270 29.25 -8.58 -52.07
CA PHE A 270 28.71 -8.50 -50.70
C PHE A 270 29.80 -8.99 -49.74
N ILE A 271 29.69 -8.63 -48.46
CA ILE A 271 30.68 -9.03 -47.45
C ILE A 271 30.05 -10.10 -46.56
N ILE A 272 30.80 -11.15 -46.26
CA ILE A 272 30.40 -12.15 -45.27
C ILE A 272 31.16 -11.85 -43.97
N TRP A 273 30.42 -11.74 -42.88
CA TRP A 273 30.96 -11.56 -41.53
C TRP A 273 30.67 -12.80 -40.70
N LYS A 274 31.50 -13.09 -39.70
CA LYS A 274 31.22 -14.05 -38.63
C LYS A 274 31.43 -13.40 -37.27
N LEU A 275 30.61 -13.77 -36.31
CA LEU A 275 30.80 -13.36 -34.92
C LEU A 275 31.78 -14.32 -34.23
N GLU A 276 32.83 -13.80 -33.63
CA GLU A 276 33.85 -14.57 -32.92
C GLU A 276 33.89 -14.19 -31.45
N LYS A 277 34.13 -15.18 -30.58
CA LYS A 277 34.37 -14.90 -29.16
C LYS A 277 35.76 -14.29 -29.00
N ILE A 278 35.86 -13.23 -28.23
CA ILE A 278 37.15 -12.64 -27.87
C ILE A 278 37.76 -13.56 -26.81
N GLU A 279 38.80 -14.31 -27.17
CA GLU A 279 39.60 -15.03 -26.18
C GLU A 279 40.34 -14.00 -25.32
N GLY A 280 40.17 -14.10 -24.00
CA GLY A 280 40.87 -13.26 -23.02
C GLY A 280 42.18 -13.88 -22.61
#